data_AF-A0A954GZZ4-F1
#
_entry.id   AF-A0A954GZZ4-F1
#
_cell.length_a   1.000
_cell.length_b   1.000
_cell.length_c   1.000
_cell.angle_alpha   90.00
_cell.angle_beta   90.00
_cell.angle_gamma   90.00
#
_symmetry.space_group_name_H-M   'P 1'
#
loop_
_entity.id
_entity.type
_entity.pdbx_description
1 polymer ?
#
loop_
_entity_poly.entity_id
_entity_poly.type
_entity_poly.pdbx_seq_one_letter_code
_entity_poly.pdbx_strand_id
1 'polypeptide(L)'
;TERKSASNAANKAFIMNRVGDFGFLIGLMVIWTYFGVFRFGSTTDAEGNIVQAGLFEMIQRDDAGVLATEPITGGVLIHDQTGHPVVGESGIPKTIPYALLIVAGLGVFAGCVGKSAQFPLQTWLPDAMEGPTPVSALVHSATMVAAGVYLVGRFYPMFVQEVLLTIAYVGCITLFMAATIAIVATDIKKVLAYSTISQLGYMMLGLGVFGWGAGLFHLVTHAFFKSLMFLCSGSVIHGCHHEQEMPKMGGLWRKMPITAFTMLVGVIAISGLAIPGTGIAFSGFHSKDAVVASALAFVKANPSHYLLFIMPLLTAGITAFYMFRLWFYTFIGKPRDSHVYDHCHESPAIMTAPLLVLSVFAAFCAFGGEHGPLYLLITGDEPGHVADGIAATTGSLTLPGHGAIHAVHSEAGTMALLAAVTGTLLAYILYGTNLVSPERIKQQLAGVHSFLVNKWHFDELYDGLFMQPAHIVGKFCAWIDRTIFDGILHGAAKVTVVVAQWDRKFDEKFVDGFVNLLASSTQTFALSLRNFQTGRLRQYVMFIVVGVVALFAVLFTTFPR
;
A
#
# COMPACT_ATOMS: atom_id res chain seq x y z
N THR A 1 4.33 4.98 -29.78
CA THR A 1 2.93 5.05 -29.29
C THR A 1 2.92 4.62 -27.85
N GLU A 2 2.54 5.51 -26.94
CA GLU A 2 2.44 5.19 -25.50
C GLU A 2 1.28 4.20 -25.28
N ARG A 3 1.53 3.14 -24.49
CA ARG A 3 0.53 2.09 -24.23
C ARG A 3 -0.45 2.56 -23.16
N LYS A 4 -1.72 2.75 -23.52
CA LYS A 4 -2.79 3.11 -22.58
C LYS A 4 -2.93 2.10 -21.43
N SER A 5 -2.71 0.81 -21.69
CA SER A 5 -2.72 -0.25 -20.67
C SER A 5 -1.70 0.00 -19.56
N ALA A 6 -0.47 0.36 -19.93
CA ALA A 6 0.60 0.66 -18.98
C ALA A 6 0.30 1.92 -18.13
N SER A 7 -0.29 2.96 -18.74
CA SER A 7 -0.73 4.16 -18.02
C SER A 7 -1.81 3.85 -16.97
N ASN A 8 -2.82 3.07 -17.35
CA ASN A 8 -3.87 2.65 -16.42
C ASN A 8 -3.32 1.79 -15.28
N ALA A 9 -2.41 0.86 -15.59
CA ALA A 9 -1.75 0.01 -14.59
C ALA A 9 -0.93 0.84 -13.59
N ALA A 10 -0.18 1.83 -14.06
CA ALA A 10 0.59 2.73 -13.21
C ALA A 10 -0.31 3.55 -12.26
N ASN A 11 -1.42 4.08 -12.76
CA ASN A 11 -2.40 4.80 -11.94
C ASN A 11 -3.02 3.89 -10.87
N LYS A 12 -3.44 2.68 -11.24
CA LYS A 12 -4.01 1.70 -10.30
C LYS A 12 -3.00 1.35 -9.21
N ALA A 13 -1.75 1.08 -9.57
CA ALA A 13 -0.68 0.79 -8.62
C ALA A 13 -0.43 1.96 -7.67
N PHE A 14 -0.40 3.20 -8.17
CA PHE A 14 -0.23 4.37 -7.32
C PHE A 14 -1.39 4.53 -6.32
N ILE A 15 -2.63 4.49 -6.80
CA ILE A 15 -3.82 4.70 -5.96
C ILE A 15 -3.93 3.62 -4.87
N MET A 16 -3.81 2.34 -5.24
CA MET A 16 -3.92 1.23 -4.29
C MET A 16 -2.86 1.31 -3.19
N ASN A 17 -1.63 1.70 -3.55
CA ASN A 17 -0.57 1.91 -2.57
C ASN A 17 -0.86 3.10 -1.64
N ARG A 18 -1.47 4.17 -2.15
CA ARG A 18 -1.81 5.36 -1.34
C ARG A 18 -2.92 5.12 -0.33
N VAL A 19 -3.85 4.21 -0.63
CA VAL A 19 -4.86 3.76 0.34
C VAL A 19 -4.17 3.10 1.55
N GLY A 20 -3.17 2.24 1.30
CA GLY A 20 -2.36 1.65 2.37
C GLY A 20 -1.55 2.71 3.14
N ASP A 21 -0.92 3.64 2.43
CA ASP A 21 -0.13 4.72 3.04
C ASP A 21 -0.98 5.62 3.98
N PHE A 22 -2.28 5.80 3.70
CA PHE A 22 -3.19 6.52 4.60
C PHE A 22 -3.36 5.81 5.94
N GLY A 23 -3.57 4.48 5.94
CA GLY A 23 -3.61 3.68 7.17
C GLY A 23 -2.28 3.73 7.92
N PHE A 24 -1.16 3.67 7.19
CA PHE A 24 0.18 3.79 7.76
C PHE A 24 0.38 5.12 8.50
N LEU A 25 -0.08 6.23 7.90
CA LEU A 25 -0.02 7.55 8.53
C LEU A 25 -0.84 7.62 9.82
N ILE A 26 -2.03 7.00 9.86
CA ILE A 26 -2.83 6.91 11.09
C ILE A 26 -2.04 6.18 12.18
N GLY A 27 -1.43 5.05 11.84
CA GLY A 27 -0.60 4.30 12.79
C GLY A 27 0.56 5.11 13.33
N LEU A 28 1.28 5.83 12.45
CA LEU A 28 2.37 6.72 12.84
C LEU A 28 1.89 7.89 13.71
N MET A 29 0.72 8.46 13.44
CA MET A 29 0.16 9.55 14.26
C MET A 29 -0.15 9.07 15.68
N VAL A 30 -0.68 7.85 15.85
CA VAL A 30 -0.90 7.27 17.18
C VAL A 30 0.44 7.06 17.90
N ILE A 31 1.44 6.48 17.20
CA ILE A 31 2.77 6.25 17.76
C ILE A 31 3.41 7.57 18.21
N TRP A 32 3.38 8.60 17.35
CA TRP A 32 3.92 9.91 17.68
C TRP A 32 3.23 10.56 18.87
N THR A 33 1.91 10.47 18.94
CA THR A 33 1.10 11.10 19.99
C THR A 33 1.41 10.52 21.37
N TYR A 34 1.63 9.21 21.47
CA TYR A 34 1.83 8.53 22.76
C TYR A 34 3.31 8.35 23.14
N PHE A 35 4.17 8.03 22.17
CA PHE A 35 5.58 7.74 22.43
C PHE A 35 6.50 8.91 22.12
N GLY A 36 6.10 9.85 21.26
CA GLY A 36 6.93 11.01 20.89
C GLY A 36 8.21 10.66 20.12
N VAL A 37 8.36 9.40 19.69
CA VAL A 37 9.54 8.90 18.98
C VAL A 37 9.13 7.99 17.83
N PHE A 38 9.95 8.00 16.77
CA PHE A 38 9.86 7.03 15.65
C PHE A 38 11.06 6.07 15.60
N ARG A 39 12.01 6.22 16.53
CA ARG A 39 13.16 5.34 16.61
C ARG A 39 12.71 4.00 17.19
N PHE A 40 13.08 2.91 16.53
CA PHE A 40 12.80 1.55 17.00
C PHE A 40 13.57 1.22 18.27
N GLY A 41 14.91 1.27 18.17
CA GLY A 41 15.82 0.99 19.26
C GLY A 41 16.21 2.22 20.06
N SER A 42 16.66 1.97 21.29
CA SER A 42 17.20 2.97 22.21
C SER A 42 18.57 3.49 21.77
N THR A 43 18.89 4.71 22.17
CA THR A 43 20.24 5.29 22.01
C THR A 43 21.02 5.06 23.30
N THR A 44 22.19 4.43 23.20
CA THR A 44 23.06 4.16 24.35
C THR A 44 24.29 5.07 24.36
N ASP A 45 24.83 5.35 25.54
CA ASP A 45 26.14 6.00 25.71
C ASP A 45 27.30 5.01 25.48
N ALA A 46 28.54 5.45 25.69
CA ALA A 46 29.73 4.63 25.52
C ALA A 46 29.84 3.51 26.57
N GLU A 47 29.16 3.70 27.70
CA GLU A 47 29.08 2.80 28.84
C GLU A 47 27.93 1.78 28.71
N GLY A 48 27.06 1.94 27.70
CA GLY A 48 25.93 1.06 27.41
C GLY A 48 24.61 1.45 28.10
N ASN A 49 24.56 2.57 28.81
CA ASN A 49 23.32 3.05 29.43
C ASN A 49 22.41 3.69 28.40
N ILE A 50 21.10 3.49 28.54
CA ILE A 50 20.12 4.09 27.63
C ILE A 50 20.00 5.58 27.95
N VAL A 51 20.34 6.42 26.98
CA VAL A 51 20.22 7.88 27.05
C VAL A 51 18.84 8.32 26.57
N GLN A 52 18.32 7.65 25.54
CA GLN A 52 17.00 7.94 24.98
C GLN A 52 16.30 6.62 24.64
N ALA A 53 15.17 6.37 25.29
CA ALA A 53 14.35 5.20 25.02
C ALA A 53 13.79 5.24 23.59
N GLY A 54 13.96 4.13 22.87
CA GLY A 54 13.27 3.87 21.61
C GLY A 54 11.90 3.26 21.83
N LEU A 55 11.14 3.09 20.76
CA LEU A 55 9.80 2.52 20.80
C LEU A 55 9.74 1.16 21.51
N PHE A 56 10.72 0.29 21.30
CA PHE A 56 10.73 -1.05 21.90
C PHE A 56 11.06 -1.04 23.39
N GLU A 57 11.86 -0.06 23.83
CA GLU A 57 12.14 0.12 25.26
C GLU A 57 10.93 0.71 25.98
N MET A 58 10.20 1.61 25.31
CA MET A 58 8.99 2.21 25.89
C MET A 58 7.84 1.21 26.01
N ILE A 59 7.79 0.19 25.14
CA ILE A 59 6.81 -0.90 25.14
C ILE A 59 7.47 -2.16 25.72
N GLN A 60 7.56 -2.22 27.04
CA GLN A 60 8.14 -3.38 27.71
C GLN A 60 7.17 -4.56 27.81
N ARG A 61 7.76 -5.75 27.71
CA ARG A 61 7.13 -7.03 27.98
C ARG A 61 7.87 -7.70 29.13
N ASP A 62 7.17 -8.47 29.94
CA ASP A 62 7.80 -9.32 30.95
C ASP A 62 8.52 -10.51 30.32
N ASP A 63 9.17 -11.34 31.15
CA ASP A 63 9.88 -12.55 30.72
C ASP A 63 8.96 -13.57 30.03
N ALA A 64 7.63 -13.46 30.23
CA ALA A 64 6.62 -14.28 29.55
C ALA A 64 6.10 -13.66 28.24
N GLY A 65 6.66 -12.51 27.84
CA GLY A 65 6.26 -11.77 26.64
C GLY A 65 4.96 -10.97 26.78
N VAL A 66 4.39 -10.88 27.98
CA VAL A 66 3.14 -10.18 28.25
C VAL A 66 3.41 -8.69 28.45
N LEU A 67 2.56 -7.84 27.86
CA LEU A 67 2.68 -6.39 28.01
C LEU A 67 2.39 -5.95 29.44
N ALA A 68 3.22 -5.05 29.96
CA ALA A 68 2.98 -4.40 31.25
C ALA A 68 1.76 -3.48 31.16
N THR A 69 0.70 -3.78 31.91
CA THR A 69 -0.55 -3.02 31.93
C THR A 69 -0.83 -2.40 33.29
N GLU A 70 -1.52 -1.27 33.28
CA GLU A 70 -2.00 -0.61 34.48
C GLU A 70 -3.25 -1.34 35.01
N PRO A 71 -3.29 -1.76 36.30
CA PRO A 71 -4.33 -2.65 36.81
C PRO A 71 -5.77 -2.12 36.75
N ILE A 72 -5.98 -0.80 36.81
CA ILE A 72 -7.32 -0.20 36.93
C ILE A 72 -7.95 0.05 35.56
N THR A 73 -7.18 0.62 34.65
CA THR A 73 -7.60 1.06 33.31
C THR A 73 -7.32 0.02 32.23
N GLY A 74 -6.39 -0.92 32.47
CA GLY A 74 -5.92 -1.87 31.48
C GLY A 74 -5.08 -1.24 30.36
N GLY A 75 -4.66 0.02 30.51
CA GLY A 75 -3.77 0.69 29.56
C GLY A 75 -2.35 0.09 29.61
N VAL A 76 -1.68 0.04 28.47
CA VAL A 76 -0.28 -0.42 28.40
C VAL A 76 0.62 0.69 28.95
N LEU A 77 1.47 0.34 29.91
CA LEU A 77 2.38 1.27 30.56
C LEU A 77 3.51 1.69 29.60
N ILE A 78 3.81 2.98 29.58
CA ILE A 78 4.91 3.55 28.79
C ILE A 78 6.11 3.72 29.71
N HIS A 79 7.25 3.15 29.34
CA HIS A 79 8.47 3.16 30.15
C HIS A 79 9.48 4.22 29.68
N ASP A 80 10.32 4.69 30.59
CA ASP A 80 11.45 5.59 30.30
C ASP A 80 12.75 4.83 30.03
N GLN A 81 13.86 5.55 29.86
CA GLN A 81 15.18 4.94 29.63
C GLN A 81 15.70 4.07 30.78
N THR A 82 15.12 4.16 31.98
CA THR A 82 15.49 3.35 33.14
C THR A 82 14.60 2.12 33.30
N GLY A 83 13.64 1.91 32.39
CA GLY A 83 12.67 0.83 32.47
C GLY A 83 11.59 1.07 33.54
N HIS A 84 11.42 2.31 34.00
CA HIS A 84 10.36 2.67 34.93
C HIS A 84 9.19 3.30 34.19
N PRO A 85 7.92 3.07 34.63
CA PRO A 85 6.78 3.73 34.03
C PRO A 85 6.91 5.24 34.09
N VAL A 86 6.73 5.92 32.95
CA VAL A 86 6.74 7.38 32.86
C VAL A 86 5.55 7.91 33.64
N VAL A 87 5.79 8.71 34.67
CA VAL A 87 4.72 9.32 35.47
C VAL A 87 4.48 10.76 35.00
N GLY A 88 3.21 11.12 34.78
CA GLY A 88 2.81 12.50 34.44
C GLY A 88 2.90 13.44 35.63
N GLU A 89 2.70 14.75 35.39
CA GLU A 89 2.74 15.80 36.43
C GLU A 89 1.70 15.57 37.56
N SER A 90 0.62 14.85 37.25
CA SER A 90 -0.43 14.48 38.21
C SER A 90 -0.12 13.25 39.07
N GLY A 91 1.06 12.63 38.91
CA GLY A 91 1.42 11.38 39.59
C GLY A 91 0.79 10.13 38.97
N ILE A 92 0.06 10.25 37.86
CA ILE A 92 -0.57 9.14 37.15
C ILE A 92 0.40 8.59 36.09
N PRO A 93 0.62 7.26 36.01
CA PRO A 93 1.43 6.65 34.95
C PRO A 93 0.87 7.00 33.56
N LYS A 94 1.75 7.32 32.62
CA LYS A 94 1.40 7.46 31.21
C LYS A 94 1.13 6.08 30.63
N THR A 95 -0.06 5.92 30.08
CA THR A 95 -0.49 4.68 29.43
C THR A 95 -1.03 4.96 28.04
N ILE A 96 -0.86 4.01 27.12
CA ILE A 96 -1.63 3.96 25.89
C ILE A 96 -2.81 2.98 26.07
N PRO A 97 -4.06 3.38 25.75
CA PRO A 97 -5.16 2.43 25.71
C PRO A 97 -4.85 1.25 24.78
N TYR A 98 -5.08 0.01 25.22
CA TYR A 98 -4.77 -1.19 24.45
C TYR A 98 -5.39 -1.16 23.04
N ALA A 99 -6.62 -0.67 22.92
CA ALA A 99 -7.30 -0.50 21.63
C ALA A 99 -6.57 0.46 20.68
N LEU A 100 -5.95 1.52 21.18
CA LEU A 100 -5.17 2.43 20.34
C LEU A 100 -3.85 1.81 19.91
N LEU A 101 -3.25 0.92 20.72
CA LEU A 101 -2.10 0.13 20.30
C LEU A 101 -2.46 -0.85 19.18
N ILE A 102 -3.65 -1.48 19.24
CA ILE A 102 -4.19 -2.27 18.13
C ILE A 102 -4.35 -1.39 16.88
N VAL A 103 -4.97 -0.22 17.00
CA VAL A 103 -5.16 0.72 15.87
C VAL A 103 -3.81 1.16 15.29
N ALA A 104 -2.81 1.41 16.13
CA ALA A 104 -1.46 1.72 15.68
C ALA A 104 -0.85 0.58 14.87
N GLY A 105 -0.93 -0.65 15.39
CA GLY A 105 -0.43 -1.85 14.72
C GLY A 105 -1.15 -2.16 13.40
N LEU A 106 -2.49 -2.10 13.39
CA LEU A 106 -3.29 -2.27 12.17
C LEU A 106 -3.06 -1.16 11.16
N GLY A 107 -2.88 0.08 11.61
CA GLY A 107 -2.50 1.20 10.75
C GLY A 107 -1.16 0.96 10.08
N VAL A 108 -0.14 0.55 10.84
CA VAL A 108 1.16 0.16 10.28
C VAL A 108 1.00 -0.99 9.26
N PHE A 109 0.22 -2.01 9.60
CA PHE A 109 -0.03 -3.14 8.72
C PHE A 109 -0.80 -2.76 7.45
N ALA A 110 -1.71 -1.78 7.49
CA ALA A 110 -2.42 -1.30 6.31
C ALA A 110 -1.46 -0.75 5.23
N GLY A 111 -0.37 -0.08 5.64
CA GLY A 111 0.72 0.28 4.74
C GLY A 111 1.38 -0.94 4.10
N CYS A 112 1.64 -1.97 4.90
CA CYS A 112 2.26 -3.22 4.46
C CYS A 112 1.37 -3.99 3.47
N VAL A 113 0.04 -3.97 3.68
CA VAL A 113 -0.97 -4.58 2.80
C VAL A 113 -0.91 -3.99 1.40
N GLY A 114 -0.85 -2.65 1.29
CA GLY A 114 -0.74 -1.98 -0.01
C GLY A 114 0.53 -2.35 -0.77
N LYS A 115 1.69 -2.23 -0.11
CA LYS A 115 3.01 -2.48 -0.74
C LYS A 115 3.23 -3.94 -1.11
N SER A 116 2.78 -4.86 -0.27
CA SER A 116 2.98 -6.31 -0.47
C SER A 116 1.82 -6.99 -1.20
N ALA A 117 0.93 -6.20 -1.82
CA ALA A 117 -0.22 -6.68 -2.59
C ALA A 117 -1.05 -7.73 -1.82
N GLN A 118 -1.28 -7.52 -0.53
CA GLN A 118 -2.11 -8.41 0.28
C GLN A 118 -3.58 -8.10 0.06
N PHE A 119 -4.46 -9.06 0.38
CA PHE A 119 -5.88 -8.80 0.51
C PHE A 119 -6.13 -7.65 1.50
N PRO A 120 -6.93 -6.62 1.14
CA PRO A 120 -7.71 -6.45 -0.09
C PRO A 120 -7.02 -5.64 -1.22
N LEU A 121 -5.79 -5.16 -1.06
CA LEU A 121 -5.14 -4.25 -2.03
C LEU A 121 -4.26 -4.96 -3.08
N GLN A 122 -4.57 -6.21 -3.46
CA GLN A 122 -3.74 -7.05 -4.33
C GLN A 122 -3.81 -6.73 -5.84
N THR A 123 -4.87 -6.06 -6.29
CA THR A 123 -5.28 -6.07 -7.72
C THR A 123 -4.37 -5.30 -8.66
N TRP A 124 -3.44 -4.50 -8.14
CA TRP A 124 -2.52 -3.73 -8.96
C TRP A 124 -1.33 -4.54 -9.46
N LEU A 125 -0.90 -5.57 -8.72
CA LEU A 125 0.35 -6.28 -9.02
C LEU A 125 0.30 -7.04 -10.37
N PRO A 126 -0.78 -7.75 -10.73
CA PRO A 126 -0.87 -8.41 -12.04
C PRO A 126 -0.84 -7.41 -13.21
N ASP A 127 -1.42 -6.23 -13.03
CA ASP A 127 -1.45 -5.17 -14.04
C ASP A 127 -0.08 -4.48 -14.17
N ALA A 128 0.72 -4.46 -13.08
CA ALA A 128 2.11 -3.99 -13.13
C ALA A 128 3.01 -4.82 -14.07
N MET A 129 2.56 -6.01 -14.51
CA MET A 129 3.27 -6.79 -15.53
C MET A 129 3.27 -6.13 -16.91
N GLU A 130 2.50 -5.07 -17.15
CA GLU A 130 2.62 -4.25 -18.36
C GLU A 130 4.01 -3.59 -18.49
N GLY A 131 4.74 -3.45 -17.37
CA GLY A 131 6.08 -2.91 -17.33
C GLY A 131 7.15 -3.83 -17.96
N PRO A 132 8.38 -3.30 -18.18
CA PRO A 132 9.51 -4.07 -18.66
C PRO A 132 9.90 -5.18 -17.67
N THR A 133 10.26 -6.35 -18.18
CA THR A 133 10.53 -7.53 -17.34
C THR A 133 11.67 -7.35 -16.31
N PRO A 134 12.77 -6.63 -16.60
CA PRO A 134 13.78 -6.34 -15.59
C PRO A 134 13.24 -5.52 -14.41
N VAL A 135 12.29 -4.61 -14.66
CA VAL A 135 11.60 -3.86 -13.60
C VAL A 135 10.75 -4.81 -12.77
N SER A 136 10.01 -5.72 -13.41
CA SER A 136 9.23 -6.74 -12.69
C SER A 136 10.11 -7.63 -11.80
N ALA A 137 11.30 -8.01 -12.26
CA ALA A 137 12.25 -8.79 -11.44
C ALA A 137 12.67 -8.02 -10.19
N LEU A 138 13.06 -6.75 -10.31
CA LEU A 138 13.51 -5.92 -9.19
C LEU A 138 12.38 -5.56 -8.22
N VAL A 139 11.26 -5.08 -8.75
CA VAL A 139 10.13 -4.53 -7.97
C VAL A 139 9.38 -5.63 -7.23
N HIS A 140 9.18 -6.79 -7.86
CA HIS A 140 8.34 -7.87 -7.31
C HIS A 140 9.12 -8.98 -6.62
N SER A 141 10.45 -8.91 -6.60
CA SER A 141 11.28 -9.89 -5.88
C SER A 141 11.99 -9.29 -4.67
N ALA A 142 12.56 -8.09 -4.79
CA ALA A 142 13.50 -7.57 -3.79
C ALA A 142 13.09 -6.24 -3.13
N THR A 143 12.35 -5.36 -3.81
CA THR A 143 12.18 -3.97 -3.33
C THR A 143 10.77 -3.67 -2.84
N MET A 144 9.83 -3.39 -3.75
CA MET A 144 8.53 -2.82 -3.38
C MET A 144 7.70 -3.79 -2.54
N VAL A 145 7.56 -5.03 -2.99
CA VAL A 145 6.72 -6.01 -2.30
C VAL A 145 7.38 -6.58 -1.04
N ALA A 146 8.70 -6.58 -1.00
CA ALA A 146 9.48 -6.98 0.17
C ALA A 146 9.40 -5.95 1.30
N ALA A 147 9.27 -4.67 0.96
CA ALA A 147 9.24 -3.58 1.92
C ALA A 147 8.13 -3.74 2.97
N GLY A 148 6.94 -4.22 2.59
CA GLY A 148 5.86 -4.42 3.56
C GLY A 148 6.11 -5.61 4.49
N VAL A 149 6.65 -6.72 4.00
CA VAL A 149 7.06 -7.87 4.85
C VAL A 149 8.17 -7.45 5.81
N TYR A 150 9.18 -6.74 5.31
CA TYR A 150 10.26 -6.17 6.12
C TYR A 150 9.71 -5.24 7.21
N LEU A 151 8.77 -4.37 6.87
CA LEU A 151 8.20 -3.42 7.83
C LEU A 151 7.39 -4.13 8.94
N VAL A 152 6.66 -5.20 8.62
CA VAL A 152 6.03 -6.07 9.63
C VAL A 152 7.09 -6.71 10.52
N GLY A 153 8.14 -7.29 9.95
CA GLY A 153 9.25 -7.86 10.71
C GLY A 153 9.96 -6.83 11.60
N ARG A 154 10.00 -5.56 11.18
CA ARG A 154 10.63 -4.48 11.94
C ARG A 154 9.76 -3.94 13.06
N PHE A 155 8.45 -3.76 12.85
CA PHE A 155 7.52 -3.35 13.90
C PHE A 155 7.07 -4.49 14.82
N TYR A 156 7.58 -5.70 14.60
CA TYR A 156 7.16 -6.91 15.29
C TYR A 156 7.06 -6.79 16.82
N PRO A 157 8.04 -6.21 17.55
CA PRO A 157 7.97 -6.12 19.01
C PRO A 157 6.76 -5.30 19.53
N MET A 158 6.31 -4.33 18.73
CA MET A 158 5.16 -3.47 19.04
C MET A 158 3.83 -4.21 18.85
N PHE A 159 3.77 -5.22 17.98
CA PHE A 159 2.50 -5.85 17.65
C PHE A 159 1.94 -6.70 18.78
N VAL A 160 0.65 -6.49 19.07
CA VAL A 160 -0.13 -7.32 19.99
C VAL A 160 -0.70 -8.54 19.27
N GLN A 161 -1.17 -9.54 20.03
CA GLN A 161 -1.62 -10.81 19.48
C GLN A 161 -2.74 -10.65 18.44
N GLU A 162 -3.66 -9.70 18.61
CA GLU A 162 -4.77 -9.44 17.68
C GLU A 162 -4.28 -8.89 16.33
N VAL A 163 -3.23 -8.07 16.35
CA VAL A 163 -2.61 -7.53 15.14
C VAL A 163 -1.91 -8.67 14.40
N LEU A 164 -1.13 -9.50 15.10
CA LEU A 164 -0.48 -10.69 14.53
C LEU A 164 -1.48 -11.68 13.94
N LEU A 165 -2.59 -11.96 14.64
CA LEU A 165 -3.67 -12.81 14.13
C LEU A 165 -4.29 -12.22 12.86
N THR A 166 -4.49 -10.90 12.81
CA THR A 166 -5.00 -10.21 11.61
C THR A 166 -4.03 -10.36 10.44
N ILE A 167 -2.72 -10.20 10.69
CA ILE A 167 -1.66 -10.42 9.70
C ILE A 167 -1.72 -11.87 9.18
N ALA A 168 -1.88 -12.85 10.08
CA ALA A 168 -1.96 -14.26 9.72
C ALA A 168 -3.15 -14.56 8.79
N TYR A 169 -4.34 -14.05 9.12
CA TYR A 169 -5.54 -14.24 8.31
C TYR A 169 -5.48 -13.54 6.96
N VAL A 170 -4.98 -12.30 6.93
CA VAL A 170 -4.77 -11.58 5.67
C VAL A 170 -3.77 -12.33 4.78
N GLY A 171 -2.67 -12.83 5.35
CA GLY A 171 -1.71 -13.69 4.64
C GLY A 171 -2.36 -14.97 4.12
N CYS A 172 -3.17 -15.64 4.94
CA CYS A 172 -3.90 -16.87 4.61
C CYS A 172 -4.89 -16.70 3.44
N ILE A 173 -5.68 -15.62 3.45
CA ILE A 173 -6.60 -15.30 2.37
C ILE A 173 -5.81 -14.99 1.09
N THR A 174 -4.76 -14.17 1.23
CA THR A 174 -3.91 -13.74 0.11
C THR A 174 -3.24 -14.93 -0.58
N LEU A 175 -2.64 -15.84 0.19
CA LEU A 175 -1.89 -16.97 -0.36
C LEU A 175 -2.77 -17.89 -1.20
N PHE A 176 -3.98 -18.17 -0.71
CA PHE A 176 -4.90 -19.10 -1.35
C PHE A 176 -5.58 -18.49 -2.58
N MET A 177 -6.12 -17.27 -2.42
CA MET A 177 -6.77 -16.54 -3.51
C MET A 177 -5.81 -16.40 -4.71
N ALA A 178 -4.58 -15.93 -4.48
CA ALA A 178 -3.64 -15.71 -5.57
C ALA A 178 -3.20 -17.03 -6.23
N ALA A 179 -3.00 -18.08 -5.45
CA ALA A 179 -2.64 -19.40 -5.97
C ALA A 179 -3.72 -19.99 -6.88
N THR A 180 -5.00 -19.85 -6.51
CA THR A 180 -6.11 -20.34 -7.36
C THR A 180 -6.22 -19.57 -8.67
N ILE A 181 -6.00 -18.24 -8.68
CA ILE A 181 -5.99 -17.45 -9.92
C ILE A 181 -4.80 -17.83 -10.81
N ALA A 182 -3.63 -18.10 -10.20
CA ALA A 182 -2.45 -18.54 -10.93
C ALA A 182 -2.65 -19.86 -11.69
N ILE A 183 -3.62 -20.72 -11.31
CA ILE A 183 -3.96 -21.96 -12.01
C ILE A 183 -4.44 -21.72 -13.45
N VAL A 184 -5.15 -20.62 -13.69
CA VAL A 184 -5.81 -20.36 -14.98
C VAL A 184 -5.16 -19.23 -15.79
N ALA A 185 -4.22 -18.50 -15.20
CA ALA A 185 -3.49 -17.44 -15.89
C ALA A 185 -2.65 -18.00 -17.07
N THR A 186 -2.76 -17.37 -18.24
CA THR A 186 -2.12 -17.81 -19.49
C THR A 186 -0.84 -17.04 -19.83
N ASP A 187 -0.77 -15.78 -19.41
CA ASP A 187 0.41 -14.92 -19.52
C ASP A 187 1.50 -15.36 -18.52
N ILE A 188 2.70 -15.60 -19.05
CA ILE A 188 3.84 -16.10 -18.26
C ILE A 188 4.24 -15.17 -17.11
N LYS A 189 4.18 -13.84 -17.29
CA LYS A 189 4.50 -12.87 -16.25
C LYS A 189 3.37 -12.78 -15.23
N LYS A 190 2.11 -12.86 -15.65
CA LYS A 190 0.97 -12.82 -14.71
C LYS A 190 0.92 -14.04 -13.80
N VAL A 191 1.27 -15.23 -14.29
CA VAL A 191 1.44 -16.41 -13.42
C VAL A 191 2.50 -16.15 -12.36
N LEU A 192 3.63 -15.56 -12.76
CA LEU A 192 4.67 -15.18 -11.81
C LEU A 192 4.20 -14.07 -10.86
N ALA A 193 3.42 -13.09 -11.29
CA ALA A 193 2.88 -12.06 -10.41
C ALA A 193 1.96 -12.66 -9.34
N TYR A 194 0.99 -13.50 -9.71
CA TYR A 194 0.10 -14.14 -8.74
C TYR A 194 0.85 -15.08 -7.80
N SER A 195 1.89 -15.76 -8.27
CA SER A 195 2.73 -16.54 -7.36
C SER A 195 3.49 -15.67 -6.35
N THR A 196 3.91 -14.46 -6.73
CA THR A 196 4.50 -13.48 -5.79
C THR A 196 3.50 -13.12 -4.70
N ILE A 197 2.27 -12.75 -5.09
CA ILE A 197 1.20 -12.45 -4.12
C ILE A 197 1.01 -13.63 -3.16
N SER A 198 1.02 -14.85 -3.71
CA SER A 198 0.86 -16.07 -2.92
C SER A 198 2.00 -16.28 -1.92
N GLN A 199 3.26 -16.15 -2.34
CA GLN A 199 4.42 -16.32 -1.45
C GLN A 199 4.53 -15.21 -0.40
N LEU A 200 4.18 -13.96 -0.74
CA LEU A 200 4.10 -12.89 0.27
C LEU A 200 3.01 -13.20 1.30
N GLY A 201 1.90 -13.81 0.90
CA GLY A 201 0.89 -14.33 1.81
C GLY A 201 1.45 -15.39 2.77
N TYR A 202 2.34 -16.28 2.32
CA TYR A 202 3.07 -17.20 3.22
C TYR A 202 3.96 -16.44 4.21
N MET A 203 4.69 -15.41 3.77
CA MET A 203 5.56 -14.64 4.65
C MET A 203 4.76 -13.90 5.72
N MET A 204 3.65 -13.26 5.32
CA MET A 204 2.73 -12.60 6.26
C MET A 204 2.10 -13.62 7.22
N LEU A 205 1.68 -14.78 6.72
CA LEU A 205 1.16 -15.85 7.56
C LEU A 205 2.21 -16.30 8.59
N GLY A 206 3.44 -16.57 8.16
CA GLY A 206 4.56 -16.94 9.02
C GLY A 206 4.80 -15.92 10.13
N LEU A 207 4.88 -14.62 9.77
CA LEU A 207 5.00 -13.54 10.73
C LEU A 207 3.80 -13.48 11.69
N GLY A 208 2.57 -13.65 11.20
CA GLY A 208 1.36 -13.59 12.01
C GLY A 208 1.16 -14.76 12.98
N VAL A 209 1.69 -15.95 12.67
CA VAL A 209 1.61 -17.15 13.52
C VAL A 209 2.81 -17.31 14.47
N PHE A 210 3.56 -16.23 14.69
CA PHE A 210 4.74 -16.19 15.54
C PHE A 210 6.03 -16.82 14.98
N GLY A 211 6.06 -17.13 13.68
CA GLY A 211 7.26 -17.56 12.97
C GLY A 211 8.04 -16.39 12.39
N TRP A 212 8.59 -15.50 13.23
CA TRP A 212 9.33 -14.30 12.78
C TRP A 212 10.50 -14.67 11.87
N GLY A 213 11.36 -15.57 12.33
CA GLY A 213 12.50 -16.08 11.55
C GLY A 213 12.04 -16.76 10.26
N ALA A 214 10.97 -17.57 10.31
CA ALA A 214 10.46 -18.27 9.14
C ALA A 214 9.97 -17.32 8.04
N GLY A 215 9.21 -16.28 8.40
CA GLY A 215 8.69 -15.30 7.44
C GLY A 215 9.80 -14.50 6.73
N LEU A 216 10.79 -14.02 7.49
CA LEU A 216 11.92 -13.26 6.94
C LEU A 216 12.92 -14.15 6.19
N PHE A 217 13.11 -15.40 6.65
CA PHE A 217 13.92 -16.37 5.93
C PHE A 217 13.33 -16.67 4.55
N HIS A 218 12.01 -16.87 4.47
CA HIS A 218 11.35 -17.05 3.18
C HIS A 218 11.39 -15.80 2.29
N LEU A 219 11.38 -14.60 2.87
CA LEU A 219 11.55 -13.35 2.12
C LEU A 219 12.88 -13.33 1.34
N VAL A 220 13.99 -13.73 1.98
CA VAL A 220 15.31 -13.72 1.35
C VAL A 220 15.42 -14.79 0.26
N THR A 221 15.02 -16.03 0.54
CA THR A 221 15.06 -17.10 -0.47
C THR A 221 14.20 -16.74 -1.69
N HIS A 222 13.02 -16.17 -1.44
CA HIS A 222 12.11 -15.69 -2.46
C HIS A 222 12.70 -14.64 -3.38
N ALA A 223 13.44 -13.68 -2.84
CA ALA A 223 14.10 -12.66 -3.66
C ALA A 223 14.97 -13.30 -4.76
N PHE A 224 15.71 -14.36 -4.44
CA PHE A 224 16.57 -15.06 -5.41
C PHE A 224 15.77 -15.85 -6.44
N PHE A 225 14.91 -16.79 -6.02
CA PHE A 225 14.21 -17.65 -6.98
C PHE A 225 13.17 -16.89 -7.82
N LYS A 226 12.60 -15.79 -7.32
CA LYS A 226 11.70 -14.94 -8.11
C LYS A 226 12.43 -14.06 -9.10
N SER A 227 13.55 -13.45 -8.71
CA SER A 227 14.38 -12.69 -9.65
C SER A 227 14.81 -13.58 -10.81
N LEU A 228 15.22 -14.81 -10.49
CA LEU A 228 15.54 -15.84 -11.49
C LEU A 228 14.38 -16.10 -12.44
N MET A 229 13.20 -16.43 -11.93
CA MET A 229 12.04 -16.78 -12.77
C MET A 229 11.54 -15.60 -13.60
N PHE A 230 11.49 -14.38 -13.04
CA PHE A 230 11.11 -13.20 -13.81
C PHE A 230 12.11 -12.93 -14.94
N LEU A 231 13.41 -12.99 -14.66
CA LEU A 231 14.42 -12.81 -15.71
C LEU A 231 14.39 -13.96 -16.74
N CYS A 232 14.14 -15.20 -16.33
CA CYS A 232 13.94 -16.33 -17.25
C CYS A 232 12.71 -16.09 -18.15
N SER A 233 11.58 -15.62 -17.60
CA SER A 233 10.43 -15.25 -18.43
C SER A 233 10.76 -14.11 -19.38
N GLY A 234 11.61 -13.16 -18.97
CA GLY A 234 12.12 -12.10 -19.83
C GLY A 234 12.94 -12.63 -20.98
N SER A 235 13.79 -13.63 -20.73
CA SER A 235 14.53 -14.37 -21.76
C SER A 235 13.57 -15.06 -22.74
N VAL A 236 12.56 -15.80 -22.24
CA VAL A 236 11.54 -16.44 -23.08
C VAL A 236 10.80 -15.42 -23.96
N ILE A 237 10.34 -14.31 -23.37
CA ILE A 237 9.62 -13.26 -24.09
C ILE A 237 10.51 -12.62 -25.17
N HIS A 238 11.79 -12.40 -24.87
CA HIS A 238 12.74 -11.87 -25.84
C HIS A 238 12.99 -12.85 -26.99
N GLY A 239 13.28 -14.11 -26.68
CA GLY A 239 13.49 -15.17 -27.66
C GLY A 239 12.24 -15.46 -28.50
N CYS A 240 11.03 -15.28 -27.96
CA CYS A 240 9.77 -15.48 -28.66
C CYS A 240 9.19 -14.19 -29.29
N HIS A 241 10.03 -13.19 -29.61
CA HIS A 241 9.62 -11.95 -30.31
C HIS A 241 8.46 -11.20 -29.62
N HIS A 242 8.57 -11.03 -28.30
CA HIS A 242 7.61 -10.36 -27.42
C HIS A 242 6.28 -11.09 -27.17
N GLU A 243 6.17 -12.37 -27.54
CA GLU A 243 5.02 -13.20 -27.16
C GLU A 243 5.08 -13.56 -25.66
N GLN A 244 3.95 -13.41 -24.97
CA GLN A 244 3.82 -13.61 -23.52
C GLN A 244 2.82 -14.72 -23.16
N GLU A 245 1.94 -15.08 -24.09
CA GLU A 245 0.90 -16.08 -23.87
C GLU A 245 1.47 -17.49 -24.02
N MET A 246 1.54 -18.23 -22.91
CA MET A 246 2.02 -19.61 -22.91
C MET A 246 1.24 -20.56 -23.84
N PRO A 247 -0.08 -20.39 -24.09
CA PRO A 247 -0.80 -21.21 -25.07
C PRO A 247 -0.25 -21.19 -26.50
N LYS A 248 0.56 -20.17 -26.86
CA LYS A 248 1.23 -20.08 -28.17
C LYS A 248 2.65 -20.67 -28.15
N MET A 249 3.15 -21.05 -26.97
CA MET A 249 4.48 -21.62 -26.78
C MET A 249 4.42 -23.15 -26.76
N GLY A 250 5.58 -23.80 -26.58
CA GLY A 250 5.71 -25.25 -26.47
C GLY A 250 7.01 -25.75 -27.09
N GLY A 251 7.64 -26.77 -26.48
CA GLY A 251 8.86 -27.39 -27.00
C GLY A 251 10.12 -26.52 -26.94
N LEU A 252 10.09 -25.37 -26.26
CA LEU A 252 11.19 -24.39 -26.23
C LEU A 252 12.48 -24.90 -25.56
N TRP A 253 12.44 -25.99 -24.79
CA TRP A 253 13.63 -26.58 -24.14
C TRP A 253 14.78 -26.83 -25.14
N ARG A 254 14.45 -27.21 -26.38
CA ARG A 254 15.46 -27.48 -27.42
C ARG A 254 16.11 -26.22 -28.00
N LYS A 255 15.40 -25.10 -27.98
CA LYS A 255 15.85 -23.80 -28.52
C LYS A 255 16.53 -22.95 -27.46
N MET A 256 16.10 -23.08 -26.20
CA MET A 256 16.56 -22.26 -25.07
C MET A 256 16.92 -23.13 -23.85
N PRO A 257 17.91 -24.03 -23.95
CA PRO A 257 18.21 -25.00 -22.90
C PRO A 257 18.69 -24.35 -21.60
N ILE A 258 19.42 -23.23 -21.67
CA ILE A 258 19.93 -22.55 -20.48
C ILE A 258 18.76 -21.92 -19.75
N THR A 259 17.95 -21.14 -20.46
CA THR A 259 16.76 -20.49 -19.88
C THR A 259 15.78 -21.51 -19.30
N ALA A 260 15.58 -22.64 -19.99
CA ALA A 260 14.67 -23.68 -19.55
C ALA A 260 15.17 -24.40 -18.29
N PHE A 261 16.47 -24.68 -18.19
CA PHE A 261 17.09 -25.29 -17.02
C PHE A 261 17.07 -24.34 -15.82
N THR A 262 17.48 -23.07 -16.00
CA THR A 262 17.49 -22.10 -14.92
C THR A 262 16.07 -21.78 -14.42
N MET A 263 15.07 -21.74 -15.31
CA MET A 263 13.67 -21.65 -14.91
C MET A 263 13.24 -22.86 -14.09
N LEU A 264 13.64 -24.08 -14.48
CA LEU A 264 13.31 -25.30 -13.74
C LEU A 264 13.86 -25.26 -12.32
N VAL A 265 15.11 -24.79 -12.13
CA VAL A 265 15.70 -24.60 -10.79
C VAL A 265 14.84 -23.66 -9.93
N GLY A 266 14.38 -22.54 -10.50
CA GLY A 266 13.46 -21.63 -9.82
C GLY A 266 12.11 -22.26 -9.46
N VAL A 267 11.53 -23.05 -10.38
CA VAL A 267 10.27 -23.78 -10.20
C VAL A 267 10.37 -24.83 -9.09
N ILE A 268 11.46 -25.59 -9.05
CA ILE A 268 11.73 -26.58 -8.00
C ILE A 268 11.91 -25.87 -6.66
N ALA A 269 12.68 -24.78 -6.62
CA ALA A 269 12.90 -24.00 -5.41
C ALA A 269 11.59 -23.47 -4.82
N ILE A 270 10.77 -22.73 -5.59
CA ILE A 270 9.51 -22.16 -5.07
C ILE A 270 8.46 -23.24 -4.71
N SER A 271 8.52 -24.41 -5.34
CA SER A 271 7.64 -25.53 -5.01
C SER A 271 7.99 -26.18 -3.66
N GLY A 272 9.17 -25.91 -3.11
CA GLY A 272 9.62 -26.51 -1.85
C GLY A 272 9.98 -27.99 -2.01
N LEU A 273 10.51 -28.39 -3.18
CA LEU A 273 10.91 -29.78 -3.39
C LEU A 273 12.32 -30.04 -2.83
N ALA A 274 12.46 -31.18 -2.16
CA ALA A 274 13.73 -31.74 -1.72
C ALA A 274 13.96 -33.11 -2.38
N ILE A 275 15.22 -33.55 -2.46
CA ILE A 275 15.54 -34.90 -2.94
C ILE A 275 15.51 -35.85 -1.74
N PRO A 276 14.50 -36.75 -1.65
CA PRO A 276 14.35 -37.62 -0.49
C PRO A 276 15.60 -38.46 -0.25
N GLY A 277 16.03 -38.56 1.01
CA GLY A 277 17.14 -39.44 1.43
C GLY A 277 18.56 -38.96 1.12
N THR A 278 18.75 -37.81 0.48
CA THR A 278 20.09 -37.30 0.11
C THR A 278 20.57 -36.12 0.97
N GLY A 279 19.70 -35.54 1.80
CA GLY A 279 19.99 -34.32 2.57
C GLY A 279 20.13 -33.05 1.71
N ILE A 280 20.02 -33.16 0.38
CA ILE A 280 20.08 -32.02 -0.54
C ILE A 280 18.65 -31.50 -0.78
N ALA A 281 18.40 -30.28 -0.33
CA ALA A 281 17.14 -29.58 -0.53
C ALA A 281 17.38 -28.21 -1.16
N PHE A 282 16.43 -27.77 -1.99
CA PHE A 282 16.46 -26.43 -2.56
C PHE A 282 16.05 -25.39 -1.50
N SER A 283 16.46 -24.14 -1.68
CA SER A 283 16.27 -23.10 -0.66
C SER A 283 14.80 -22.89 -0.23
N GLY A 284 13.85 -23.10 -1.14
CA GLY A 284 12.43 -22.97 -0.82
C GLY A 284 11.87 -24.12 0.02
N PHE A 285 12.49 -25.32 0.05
CA PHE A 285 12.10 -26.38 0.97
C PHE A 285 12.31 -25.91 2.41
N HIS A 286 13.53 -25.51 2.74
CA HIS A 286 13.88 -25.05 4.09
C HIS A 286 13.02 -23.88 4.56
N SER A 287 12.85 -22.87 3.70
CA SER A 287 12.14 -21.66 4.11
C SER A 287 10.62 -21.81 4.16
N LYS A 288 10.03 -22.60 3.28
CA LYS A 288 8.57 -22.83 3.28
C LYS A 288 8.16 -23.81 4.37
N ASP A 289 8.98 -24.83 4.62
CA ASP A 289 8.73 -25.78 5.71
C ASP A 289 8.76 -25.09 7.07
N ALA A 290 9.67 -24.13 7.29
CA ALA A 290 9.69 -23.32 8.51
C ALA A 290 8.37 -22.55 8.72
N VAL A 291 7.77 -21.99 7.66
CA VAL A 291 6.47 -21.29 7.74
C VAL A 291 5.34 -22.26 8.05
N VAL A 292 5.30 -23.42 7.39
CA VAL A 292 4.27 -24.44 7.62
C VAL A 292 4.41 -25.07 9.01
N ALA A 293 5.63 -25.25 9.51
CA ALA A 293 5.91 -25.70 10.87
C ALA A 293 5.43 -24.70 11.92
N SER A 294 5.71 -23.41 11.71
CA SER A 294 5.21 -22.33 12.57
C SER A 294 3.68 -22.32 12.62
N ALA A 295 3.03 -22.48 11.46
CA ALA A 295 1.57 -22.58 11.38
C ALA A 295 1.02 -23.81 12.11
N LEU A 296 1.69 -24.97 11.99
CA LEU A 296 1.28 -26.19 12.68
C LEU A 296 1.39 -26.06 14.20
N ALA A 297 2.50 -25.50 14.70
CA ALA A 297 2.68 -25.24 16.12
C ALA A 297 1.61 -24.29 16.66
N PHE A 298 1.30 -23.23 15.90
CA PHE A 298 0.27 -22.26 16.26
C PHE A 298 -1.12 -22.89 16.36
N VAL A 299 -1.53 -23.73 15.40
CA VAL A 299 -2.87 -24.37 15.45
C VAL A 299 -2.96 -25.48 16.49
N LYS A 300 -1.85 -26.14 16.83
CA LYS A 300 -1.83 -27.08 17.96
C LYS A 300 -2.07 -26.36 19.28
N ALA A 301 -1.53 -25.15 19.44
CA ALA A 301 -1.80 -24.30 20.60
C ALA A 301 -3.18 -23.62 20.55
N ASN A 302 -3.72 -23.34 19.35
CA ASN A 302 -5.00 -22.65 19.15
C ASN A 302 -5.89 -23.39 18.13
N PRO A 303 -6.58 -24.49 18.51
CA PRO A 303 -7.28 -25.36 17.57
C PRO A 303 -8.42 -24.70 16.76
N SER A 304 -9.01 -23.61 17.28
CA SER A 304 -10.04 -22.82 16.57
C SER A 304 -9.55 -22.23 15.25
N HIS A 305 -8.23 -22.04 15.09
CA HIS A 305 -7.62 -21.39 13.93
C HIS A 305 -7.04 -22.39 12.92
N TYR A 306 -7.54 -23.63 12.87
CA TYR A 306 -7.02 -24.72 12.02
C TYR A 306 -6.82 -24.37 10.54
N LEU A 307 -7.61 -23.43 9.99
CA LEU A 307 -7.47 -22.94 8.61
C LEU A 307 -6.11 -22.31 8.35
N LEU A 308 -5.46 -21.71 9.36
CA LEU A 308 -4.13 -21.12 9.24
C LEU A 308 -3.03 -22.15 8.96
N PHE A 309 -3.31 -23.45 9.13
CA PHE A 309 -2.41 -24.54 8.71
C PHE A 309 -2.89 -25.23 7.42
N ILE A 310 -4.18 -25.53 7.31
CA ILE A 310 -4.71 -26.26 6.13
C ILE A 310 -4.52 -25.46 4.84
N MET A 311 -4.78 -24.16 4.86
CA MET A 311 -4.71 -23.32 3.67
C MET A 311 -3.28 -23.17 3.10
N PRO A 312 -2.24 -22.87 3.89
CA PRO A 312 -0.87 -22.90 3.37
C PRO A 312 -0.41 -24.30 2.95
N LEU A 313 -0.89 -25.38 3.57
CA LEU A 313 -0.58 -26.73 3.12
C LEU A 313 -1.19 -27.03 1.73
N LEU A 314 -2.48 -26.77 1.55
CA LEU A 314 -3.18 -26.92 0.27
C LEU A 314 -2.53 -26.05 -0.83
N THR A 315 -2.22 -24.81 -0.47
CA THR A 315 -1.58 -23.86 -1.36
C THR A 315 -0.17 -24.27 -1.75
N ALA A 316 0.52 -25.10 -0.96
CA ALA A 316 1.84 -25.60 -1.30
C ALA A 316 1.76 -26.54 -2.51
N GLY A 317 0.76 -27.42 -2.52
CA GLY A 317 0.44 -28.26 -3.67
C GLY A 317 -0.04 -27.46 -4.88
N ILE A 318 -0.91 -26.47 -4.69
CA ILE A 318 -1.35 -25.59 -5.79
C ILE A 318 -0.16 -24.82 -6.40
N THR A 319 0.76 -24.35 -5.55
CA THR A 319 1.99 -23.66 -5.98
C THR A 319 2.82 -24.54 -6.89
N ALA A 320 3.11 -25.77 -6.45
CA ALA A 320 3.82 -26.72 -7.27
C ALA A 320 3.07 -26.96 -8.60
N PHE A 321 1.75 -27.14 -8.55
CA PHE A 321 0.94 -27.37 -9.73
C PHE A 321 1.07 -26.25 -10.78
N TYR A 322 0.81 -24.98 -10.42
CA TYR A 322 0.84 -23.90 -11.41
C TYR A 322 2.27 -23.56 -11.88
N MET A 323 3.28 -23.80 -11.05
CA MET A 323 4.69 -23.58 -11.43
C MET A 323 5.19 -24.63 -12.40
N PHE A 324 4.90 -25.91 -12.14
CA PHE A 324 5.19 -26.95 -13.10
C PHE A 324 4.33 -26.84 -14.35
N ARG A 325 3.06 -26.38 -14.24
CA ARG A 325 2.25 -26.02 -15.43
C ARG A 325 2.99 -25.00 -16.28
N LEU A 326 3.44 -23.89 -15.70
CA LEU A 326 4.18 -22.85 -16.43
C LEU A 326 5.36 -23.46 -17.18
N TRP A 327 6.15 -24.31 -16.50
CA TRP A 327 7.33 -24.92 -17.10
C TRP A 327 7.00 -25.91 -18.22
N PHE A 328 6.11 -26.88 -17.97
CA PHE A 328 5.72 -27.89 -18.97
C PHE A 328 5.05 -27.25 -20.19
N TYR A 329 4.14 -26.31 -19.96
CA TYR A 329 3.37 -25.69 -21.02
C TYR A 329 4.23 -24.81 -21.94
N THR A 330 5.30 -24.21 -21.39
CA THR A 330 6.25 -23.36 -22.13
C THR A 330 7.35 -24.17 -22.83
N PHE A 331 8.00 -25.10 -22.13
CA PHE A 331 9.25 -25.71 -22.60
C PHE A 331 9.10 -27.12 -23.17
N ILE A 332 8.07 -27.87 -22.77
CA ILE A 332 7.85 -29.26 -23.17
C ILE A 332 6.70 -29.34 -24.19
N GLY A 333 6.57 -30.49 -24.83
CA GLY A 333 5.51 -30.77 -25.80
C GLY A 333 5.86 -30.34 -27.23
N LYS A 334 4.84 -30.30 -28.08
CA LYS A 334 4.96 -29.86 -29.47
C LYS A 334 4.80 -28.33 -29.55
N PRO A 335 5.53 -27.66 -30.45
CA PRO A 335 5.29 -26.25 -30.74
C PRO A 335 3.83 -26.02 -31.14
N ARG A 336 3.14 -25.09 -30.47
CA ARG A 336 1.73 -24.77 -30.75
C ARG A 336 1.58 -23.68 -31.81
N ASP A 337 2.52 -22.74 -31.86
CA ASP A 337 2.67 -21.76 -32.92
C ASP A 337 4.03 -21.98 -33.60
N SER A 338 4.02 -22.32 -34.90
CA SER A 338 5.23 -22.58 -35.67
C SER A 338 6.05 -21.31 -35.90
N HIS A 339 5.38 -20.16 -36.14
CA HIS A 339 6.06 -18.90 -36.40
C HIS A 339 6.86 -18.44 -35.18
N VAL A 340 6.28 -18.58 -33.96
CA VAL A 340 6.96 -18.25 -32.71
C VAL A 340 8.15 -19.19 -32.47
N TYR A 341 7.98 -20.49 -32.69
CA TYR A 341 9.02 -21.49 -32.42
C TYR A 341 10.21 -21.42 -33.41
N ASP A 342 9.93 -21.21 -34.69
CA ASP A 342 10.95 -21.24 -35.74
C ASP A 342 11.96 -20.09 -35.57
N HIS A 343 11.45 -18.90 -35.23
CA HIS A 343 12.25 -17.71 -34.98
C HIS A 343 12.77 -17.62 -33.53
N CYS A 344 12.44 -18.60 -32.68
CA CYS A 344 12.90 -18.62 -31.31
C CYS A 344 14.40 -18.96 -31.21
N HIS A 345 15.10 -18.22 -30.35
CA HIS A 345 16.51 -18.42 -30.04
C HIS A 345 16.78 -18.20 -28.55
N GLU A 346 17.88 -18.76 -28.07
CA GLU A 346 18.39 -18.47 -26.73
C GLU A 346 18.81 -17.00 -26.62
N SER A 347 18.68 -16.45 -25.43
CA SER A 347 19.08 -15.07 -25.15
C SER A 347 20.61 -14.89 -25.13
N PRO A 348 21.12 -13.68 -25.42
CA PRO A 348 22.55 -13.40 -25.36
C PRO A 348 23.15 -13.61 -23.96
N ALA A 349 24.47 -13.77 -23.89
CA ALA A 349 25.20 -14.02 -22.63
C ALA A 349 24.93 -12.98 -21.54
N ILE A 350 24.67 -11.72 -21.91
CA ILE A 350 24.33 -10.65 -20.97
C ILE A 350 23.02 -10.89 -20.21
N MET A 351 22.11 -11.68 -20.78
CA MET A 351 20.87 -12.11 -20.13
C MET A 351 21.03 -13.45 -19.43
N THR A 352 21.72 -14.42 -20.03
CA THR A 352 21.82 -15.79 -19.48
C THR A 352 22.82 -15.93 -18.33
N ALA A 353 23.91 -15.15 -18.30
CA ALA A 353 24.87 -15.19 -17.19
C ALA A 353 24.24 -14.82 -15.82
N PRO A 354 23.44 -13.75 -15.70
CA PRO A 354 22.67 -13.49 -14.47
C PRO A 354 21.73 -14.63 -14.08
N LEU A 355 21.10 -15.33 -15.03
CA LEU A 355 20.23 -16.48 -14.73
C LEU A 355 21.01 -17.62 -14.09
N LEU A 356 22.20 -17.93 -14.61
CA LEU A 356 23.04 -18.99 -14.05
C LEU A 356 23.47 -18.65 -12.62
N VAL A 357 23.94 -17.43 -12.37
CA VAL A 357 24.33 -16.99 -11.02
C VAL A 357 23.14 -17.05 -10.06
N LEU A 358 21.99 -16.51 -10.45
CA LEU A 358 20.78 -16.56 -9.64
C LEU A 358 20.26 -17.98 -9.43
N SER A 359 20.47 -18.90 -10.36
CA SER A 359 20.09 -20.31 -10.19
C SER A 359 20.86 -21.00 -9.08
N VAL A 360 22.15 -20.67 -8.90
CA VAL A 360 22.95 -21.18 -7.78
C VAL A 360 22.41 -20.66 -6.45
N PHE A 361 22.11 -19.35 -6.35
CA PHE A 361 21.50 -18.81 -5.13
C PHE A 361 20.09 -19.35 -4.87
N ALA A 362 19.25 -19.45 -5.90
CA ALA A 362 17.91 -20.03 -5.78
C ALA A 362 17.95 -21.49 -5.28
N ALA A 363 18.97 -22.25 -5.66
CA ALA A 363 19.15 -23.61 -5.14
C ALA A 363 19.73 -23.63 -3.72
N PHE A 364 20.77 -22.84 -3.43
CA PHE A 364 21.64 -23.10 -2.28
C PHE A 364 21.75 -21.97 -1.24
N CYS A 365 21.07 -20.82 -1.39
CA CYS A 365 21.21 -19.72 -0.43
C CYS A 365 20.77 -20.06 1.01
N ALA A 366 19.87 -21.03 1.17
CA ALA A 366 19.40 -21.53 2.45
C ALA A 366 20.06 -22.86 2.86
N PHE A 367 21.30 -23.08 2.44
CA PHE A 367 22.06 -24.26 2.82
C PHE A 367 22.13 -24.42 4.35
N GLY A 368 21.81 -25.61 4.85
CA GLY A 368 21.74 -25.91 6.29
C GLY A 368 20.40 -25.57 6.96
N GLY A 369 19.44 -24.98 6.22
CA GLY A 369 18.10 -24.67 6.75
C GLY A 369 18.14 -23.76 7.97
N GLU A 370 17.38 -24.11 9.00
CA GLU A 370 17.31 -23.36 10.27
C GLU A 370 18.62 -23.37 11.07
N HIS A 371 19.52 -24.32 10.80
CA HIS A 371 20.87 -24.36 11.37
C HIS A 371 21.92 -23.70 10.45
N GLY A 372 21.49 -23.19 9.30
CA GLY A 372 22.35 -22.60 8.28
C GLY A 372 22.76 -21.16 8.62
N PRO A 373 23.84 -20.66 8.01
CA PRO A 373 24.34 -19.32 8.27
C PRO A 373 23.33 -18.22 7.93
N LEU A 374 22.49 -18.42 6.89
CA LEU A 374 21.48 -17.43 6.51
C LEU A 374 20.38 -17.29 7.56
N TYR A 375 19.87 -18.41 8.09
CA TYR A 375 18.83 -18.36 9.12
C TYR A 375 19.36 -17.75 10.42
N LEU A 376 20.56 -18.17 10.85
CA LEU A 376 21.22 -17.63 12.05
C LEU A 376 21.56 -16.14 11.93
N LEU A 377 21.93 -15.68 10.73
CA LEU A 377 22.13 -14.24 10.47
C LEU A 377 20.83 -13.45 10.66
N ILE A 378 19.70 -14.01 10.25
CA ILE A 378 18.39 -13.37 10.39
C ILE A 378 17.94 -13.40 11.86
N THR A 379 18.06 -14.54 12.54
CA THR A 379 17.63 -14.71 13.94
C THR A 379 18.58 -14.12 14.97
N GLY A 380 19.78 -13.69 14.57
CA GLY A 380 20.71 -12.99 15.46
C GLY A 380 20.14 -11.68 16.04
N ASP A 381 19.22 -11.03 15.32
CA ASP A 381 18.53 -9.80 15.75
C ASP A 381 17.04 -10.05 16.10
N GLU A 382 16.67 -11.30 16.40
CA GLU A 382 15.28 -11.65 16.73
C GLU A 382 14.81 -10.98 18.03
N PRO A 383 13.55 -10.52 18.11
CA PRO A 383 13.01 -10.00 19.36
C PRO A 383 12.98 -11.07 20.46
N GLY A 384 13.51 -10.78 21.64
CA GLY A 384 13.75 -11.78 22.69
C GLY A 384 12.52 -12.63 23.10
N HIS A 385 11.33 -12.05 23.09
CA HIS A 385 10.07 -12.74 23.43
C HIS A 385 9.60 -13.76 22.38
N VAL A 386 10.21 -13.79 21.18
CA VAL A 386 9.81 -14.73 20.12
C VAL A 386 10.34 -16.14 20.37
N ALA A 387 11.55 -16.26 20.93
CA ALA A 387 12.19 -17.54 21.18
C ALA A 387 11.39 -18.42 22.15
N ASP A 388 10.90 -17.83 23.24
CA ASP A 388 10.19 -18.55 24.31
C ASP A 388 8.69 -18.72 24.04
N GLY A 389 8.12 -17.90 23.14
CA GLY A 389 6.67 -17.88 22.92
C GLY A 389 5.94 -16.98 23.93
N ILE A 390 4.62 -16.85 23.76
CA ILE A 390 3.77 -16.10 24.68
C ILE A 390 2.62 -17.02 25.10
N ALA A 391 2.57 -17.38 26.38
CA ALA A 391 1.46 -18.17 26.92
C ALA A 391 0.16 -17.37 26.94
N ALA A 392 -0.98 -18.03 26.68
CA ALA A 392 -2.27 -17.36 26.80
C ALA A 392 -2.56 -16.94 28.25
N THR A 393 -2.87 -15.66 28.44
CA THR A 393 -3.69 -15.18 29.56
C THR A 393 -5.17 -15.41 29.26
N THR A 394 -6.05 -15.36 30.28
CA THR A 394 -7.49 -15.64 30.14
C THR A 394 -8.12 -14.90 28.94
N GLY A 395 -8.53 -15.65 27.90
CA GLY A 395 -9.17 -15.10 26.71
C GLY A 395 -8.22 -14.65 25.58
N SER A 396 -6.91 -14.85 25.71
CA SER A 396 -5.90 -14.50 24.69
C SER A 396 -5.33 -15.71 23.94
N LEU A 397 -4.63 -15.45 22.84
CA LEU A 397 -3.97 -16.45 21.99
C LEU A 397 -2.65 -16.92 22.62
N THR A 398 -2.36 -18.22 22.49
CA THR A 398 -1.02 -18.75 22.78
C THR A 398 -0.14 -18.62 21.54
N LEU A 399 1.03 -18.01 21.67
CA LEU A 399 2.00 -17.87 20.58
C LEU A 399 3.16 -18.86 20.79
N PRO A 400 3.44 -19.75 19.83
CA PRO A 400 4.42 -20.82 20.02
C PRO A 400 5.86 -20.30 19.94
N GLY A 401 6.70 -20.64 20.91
CA GLY A 401 8.15 -20.42 20.84
C GLY A 401 8.88 -21.42 19.93
N HIS A 402 10.19 -21.24 19.77
CA HIS A 402 11.05 -22.07 18.91
C HIS A 402 10.99 -23.55 19.26
N GLY A 403 10.98 -23.90 20.55
CA GLY A 403 10.90 -25.30 20.99
C GLY A 403 9.63 -26.01 20.50
N ALA A 404 8.48 -25.33 20.51
CA ALA A 404 7.21 -25.87 20.02
C ALA A 404 7.21 -26.01 18.49
N ILE A 405 7.82 -25.07 17.77
CA ILE A 405 7.95 -25.10 16.31
C ILE A 405 8.87 -26.25 15.88
N HIS A 406 10.05 -26.38 16.50
CA HIS A 406 10.99 -27.45 16.21
C HIS A 406 10.40 -28.85 16.47
N ALA A 407 9.59 -29.00 17.54
CA ALA A 407 8.96 -30.28 17.87
C ALA A 407 8.03 -30.81 16.76
N VAL A 408 7.45 -29.93 15.94
CA VAL A 408 6.52 -30.30 14.86
C VAL A 408 7.11 -30.09 13.46
N HIS A 409 8.37 -29.64 13.37
CA HIS A 409 8.99 -29.24 12.10
C HIS A 409 9.03 -30.39 11.11
N SER A 410 9.50 -31.58 11.52
CA SER A 410 9.57 -32.75 10.64
C SER A 410 8.18 -33.21 10.17
N GLU A 411 7.17 -33.09 11.01
CA GLU A 411 5.78 -33.47 10.71
C GLU A 411 5.20 -32.53 9.63
N ALA A 412 5.33 -31.22 9.86
CA ALA A 412 4.91 -30.18 8.93
C ALA A 412 5.63 -30.26 7.58
N GLY A 413 6.96 -30.41 7.58
CA GLY A 413 7.76 -30.49 6.36
C GLY A 413 7.42 -31.71 5.52
N THR A 414 7.17 -32.87 6.14
CA THR A 414 6.73 -34.07 5.41
C THR A 414 5.37 -33.85 4.74
N MET A 415 4.41 -33.23 5.44
CA MET A 415 3.11 -32.89 4.87
C MET A 415 3.24 -31.90 3.70
N ALA A 416 4.05 -30.86 3.87
CA ALA A 416 4.29 -29.85 2.83
C ALA A 416 4.94 -30.46 1.57
N LEU A 417 5.94 -31.33 1.76
CA LEU A 417 6.61 -32.04 0.68
C LEU A 417 5.64 -32.96 -0.06
N LEU A 418 4.80 -33.73 0.65
CA LEU A 418 3.77 -34.57 0.03
C LEU A 418 2.77 -33.75 -0.79
N ALA A 419 2.34 -32.59 -0.28
CA ALA A 419 1.47 -31.69 -1.02
C ALA A 419 2.15 -31.17 -2.30
N ALA A 420 3.41 -30.73 -2.22
CA ALA A 420 4.18 -30.25 -3.36
C ALA A 420 4.42 -31.34 -4.41
N VAL A 421 4.77 -32.56 -4.00
CA VAL A 421 4.91 -33.72 -4.88
C VAL A 421 3.59 -34.04 -5.57
N THR A 422 2.48 -34.04 -4.84
CA THR A 422 1.14 -34.27 -5.41
C THR A 422 0.80 -33.23 -6.46
N GLY A 423 1.02 -31.94 -6.18
CA GLY A 423 0.81 -30.86 -7.14
C GLY A 423 1.68 -31.00 -8.40
N THR A 424 2.95 -31.36 -8.22
CA THR A 424 3.90 -31.61 -9.31
C THR A 424 3.45 -32.78 -10.19
N LEU A 425 3.05 -33.89 -9.58
CA LEU A 425 2.56 -35.07 -10.29
C LEU A 425 1.28 -34.77 -11.08
N LEU A 426 0.34 -34.02 -10.50
CA LEU A 426 -0.86 -33.58 -11.20
C LEU A 426 -0.52 -32.71 -12.41
N ALA A 427 0.40 -31.75 -12.27
CA ALA A 427 0.85 -30.93 -13.38
C ALA A 427 1.54 -31.75 -14.48
N TYR A 428 2.35 -32.74 -14.10
CA TYR A 428 3.00 -33.65 -15.04
C TYR A 428 1.97 -34.49 -15.80
N ILE A 429 0.98 -35.07 -15.13
CA ILE A 429 -0.08 -35.86 -15.78
C ILE A 429 -0.88 -35.00 -16.77
N LEU A 430 -1.24 -33.77 -16.38
CA LEU A 430 -2.11 -32.90 -17.19
C LEU A 430 -1.39 -32.19 -18.35
N TYR A 431 -0.13 -31.81 -18.16
CA TYR A 431 0.60 -30.95 -19.12
C TYR A 431 1.91 -31.57 -19.63
N GLY A 432 2.52 -32.49 -18.87
CA GLY A 432 3.70 -33.23 -19.30
C GLY A 432 3.36 -34.48 -20.10
N THR A 433 2.19 -35.07 -19.86
CA THR A 433 1.67 -36.22 -20.62
C THR A 433 0.40 -35.87 -21.39
N ASN A 434 0.02 -36.71 -22.36
CA ASN A 434 -1.25 -36.59 -23.08
C ASN A 434 -2.35 -37.51 -22.49
N LEU A 435 -2.21 -37.95 -21.22
CA LEU A 435 -3.14 -38.90 -20.59
C LEU A 435 -4.50 -38.27 -20.28
N VAL A 436 -4.52 -37.00 -19.83
CA VAL A 436 -5.74 -36.28 -19.44
C VAL A 436 -5.75 -34.92 -20.13
N SER A 437 -6.83 -34.60 -20.85
CA SER A 437 -6.97 -33.30 -21.51
C SER A 437 -7.45 -32.23 -20.51
N PRO A 438 -6.67 -31.15 -20.30
CA PRO A 438 -7.08 -30.01 -19.48
C PRO A 438 -8.37 -29.34 -19.97
N GLU A 439 -8.62 -29.35 -21.29
CA GLU A 439 -9.82 -28.76 -21.89
C GLU A 439 -11.11 -29.43 -21.40
N ARG A 440 -11.09 -30.75 -21.17
CA ARG A 440 -12.25 -31.48 -20.63
C ARG A 440 -12.56 -31.04 -19.20
N ILE A 441 -11.52 -30.87 -18.36
CA ILE A 441 -11.68 -30.38 -16.98
C ILE A 441 -12.23 -28.96 -16.99
N LYS A 442 -11.70 -28.10 -17.88
CA LYS A 442 -12.20 -26.74 -18.09
C LYS A 442 -13.69 -26.72 -18.47
N GLN A 443 -14.15 -27.63 -19.31
CA GLN A 443 -15.57 -27.74 -19.69
C GLN A 443 -16.45 -28.20 -18.53
N GLN A 444 -15.99 -29.19 -17.74
CA GLN A 444 -16.73 -29.69 -16.58
C GLN A 444 -16.84 -28.65 -15.45
N LEU A 445 -15.78 -27.86 -15.25
CA LEU A 445 -15.69 -26.84 -14.20
C LEU A 445 -15.79 -25.41 -14.76
N ALA A 446 -16.57 -25.20 -15.83
CA ALA A 446 -16.64 -23.93 -16.54
C ALA A 446 -16.97 -22.72 -15.64
N GLY A 447 -17.85 -22.91 -14.64
CA GLY A 447 -18.19 -21.87 -13.67
C GLY A 447 -17.01 -21.46 -12.78
N VAL A 448 -16.30 -22.45 -12.21
CA VAL A 448 -15.10 -22.21 -11.38
C VAL A 448 -13.98 -21.60 -12.23
N HIS A 449 -13.76 -22.13 -13.44
CA HIS A 449 -12.78 -21.58 -14.36
C HIS A 449 -13.10 -20.12 -14.71
N SER A 450 -14.36 -19.78 -14.99
CA SER A 450 -14.79 -18.39 -15.26
C SER A 450 -14.52 -17.46 -14.08
N PHE A 451 -14.88 -17.88 -12.87
CA PHE A 451 -14.61 -17.13 -11.64
C PHE A 451 -13.11 -16.85 -11.43
N LEU A 452 -12.26 -17.86 -11.64
CA LEU A 452 -10.81 -17.73 -11.51
C LEU A 452 -10.20 -16.87 -12.62
N VAL A 453 -10.69 -16.98 -13.86
CA VAL A 453 -10.24 -16.14 -14.99
C VAL A 453 -10.60 -14.68 -14.75
N ASN A 454 -11.78 -14.41 -14.19
CA ASN A 454 -12.19 -13.08 -13.76
C ASN A 454 -11.57 -12.66 -12.41
N LYS A 455 -10.51 -13.33 -11.95
CA LYS A 455 -9.72 -12.95 -10.78
C LYS A 455 -10.57 -12.80 -9.51
N TRP A 456 -11.52 -13.71 -9.29
CA TRP A 456 -12.52 -13.66 -8.21
C TRP A 456 -13.48 -12.45 -8.28
N HIS A 457 -13.56 -11.77 -9.41
CA HIS A 457 -14.32 -10.53 -9.61
C HIS A 457 -13.91 -9.35 -8.71
N PHE A 458 -12.68 -9.35 -8.18
CA PHE A 458 -12.20 -8.25 -7.36
C PHE A 458 -12.08 -6.92 -8.13
N ASP A 459 -11.75 -6.97 -9.42
CA ASP A 459 -11.65 -5.77 -10.24
C ASP A 459 -13.02 -5.08 -10.36
N GLU A 460 -14.09 -5.85 -10.62
CA GLU A 460 -15.47 -5.38 -10.71
C GLU A 460 -16.03 -4.97 -9.34
N LEU A 461 -15.70 -5.71 -8.28
CA LEU A 461 -16.08 -5.37 -6.92
C LEU A 461 -15.51 -4.00 -6.53
N TYR A 462 -14.24 -3.72 -6.82
CA TYR A 462 -13.63 -2.43 -6.50
C TYR A 462 -14.12 -1.30 -7.39
N ASP A 463 -14.42 -1.58 -8.65
CA ASP A 463 -15.06 -0.59 -9.51
C ASP A 463 -16.42 -0.17 -8.93
N GLY A 464 -17.27 -1.14 -8.56
CA GLY A 464 -18.60 -0.88 -8.01
C GLY A 464 -18.58 -0.28 -6.60
N LEU A 465 -17.72 -0.78 -5.71
CA LEU A 465 -17.70 -0.39 -4.30
C LEU A 465 -16.98 0.95 -4.04
N PHE A 466 -15.92 1.25 -4.80
CA PHE A 466 -15.07 2.41 -4.54
C PHE A 466 -15.00 3.38 -5.71
N MET A 467 -14.72 2.91 -6.92
CA MET A 467 -14.47 3.82 -8.06
C MET A 467 -15.73 4.56 -8.48
N GLN A 468 -16.85 3.86 -8.70
CA GLN A 468 -18.09 4.50 -9.14
C GLN A 468 -18.63 5.51 -8.10
N PRO A 469 -18.72 5.18 -6.79
CA PRO A 469 -19.09 6.16 -5.77
C PRO A 469 -18.16 7.37 -5.73
N ALA A 470 -16.84 7.17 -5.83
CA ALA A 470 -15.89 8.30 -5.85
C ALA A 470 -16.12 9.24 -7.04
N HIS A 471 -16.40 8.70 -8.23
CA HIS A 471 -16.74 9.53 -9.38
C HIS A 471 -18.08 10.26 -9.23
N ILE A 472 -19.07 9.64 -8.56
CA ILE A 472 -20.35 10.28 -8.27
C ILE A 472 -20.14 11.46 -7.31
N VAL A 473 -19.42 11.25 -6.21
CA VAL A 473 -19.08 12.31 -5.25
C VAL A 473 -18.27 13.42 -5.92
N GLY A 474 -17.28 13.08 -6.74
CA GLY A 474 -16.49 14.06 -7.48
C GLY A 474 -17.33 14.91 -8.43
N LYS A 475 -18.27 14.30 -9.17
CA LYS A 475 -19.22 15.03 -10.03
C LYS A 475 -20.16 15.91 -9.21
N PHE A 476 -20.60 15.45 -8.04
CA PHE A 476 -21.44 16.23 -7.14
C PHE A 476 -20.71 17.46 -6.58
N CYS A 477 -19.46 17.30 -6.11
CA CYS A 477 -18.62 18.42 -5.67
C CYS A 477 -18.38 19.42 -6.80
N ALA A 478 -18.06 18.93 -8.01
CA ALA A 478 -17.89 19.79 -9.19
C ALA A 478 -19.18 20.53 -9.57
N TRP A 479 -20.33 19.92 -9.36
CA TRP A 479 -21.63 20.55 -9.58
C TRP A 479 -21.89 21.66 -8.55
N ILE A 480 -21.59 21.43 -7.27
CA ILE A 480 -21.68 22.47 -6.22
C ILE A 480 -20.81 23.66 -6.61
N ASP A 481 -19.57 23.40 -7.00
CA ASP A 481 -18.61 24.44 -7.37
C ASP A 481 -19.11 25.31 -8.53
N ARG A 482 -19.45 24.66 -9.64
CA ARG A 482 -19.88 25.33 -10.87
C ARG A 482 -21.27 25.96 -10.80
N THR A 483 -22.12 25.52 -9.87
CA THR A 483 -23.52 25.98 -9.82
C THR A 483 -23.74 26.93 -8.66
N ILE A 484 -23.31 26.56 -7.46
CA ILE A 484 -23.55 27.32 -6.24
C ILE A 484 -22.48 28.40 -6.07
N PHE A 485 -21.19 28.03 -6.03
CA PHE A 485 -20.13 29.01 -5.79
C PHE A 485 -19.98 29.97 -6.98
N ASP A 486 -19.89 29.46 -8.20
CA ASP A 486 -19.90 30.31 -9.41
C ASP A 486 -21.19 31.12 -9.54
N GLY A 487 -22.33 30.57 -9.14
CA GLY A 487 -23.62 31.27 -9.14
C GLY A 487 -23.62 32.49 -8.20
N ILE A 488 -23.11 32.31 -6.98
CA ILE A 488 -22.94 33.38 -5.99
C ILE A 488 -21.97 34.44 -6.53
N LEU A 489 -20.83 34.01 -7.07
CA LEU A 489 -19.80 34.92 -7.57
C LEU A 489 -20.31 35.76 -8.76
N HIS A 490 -20.94 35.13 -9.74
CA HIS A 490 -21.56 35.84 -10.88
C HIS A 490 -22.73 36.71 -10.44
N GLY A 491 -23.51 36.28 -9.44
CA GLY A 491 -24.59 37.06 -8.85
C GLY A 491 -24.07 38.33 -8.19
N ALA A 492 -23.05 38.22 -7.35
CA ALA A 492 -22.38 39.35 -6.70
C ALA A 492 -21.80 40.32 -7.75
N ALA A 493 -21.10 39.80 -8.77
CA ALA A 493 -20.58 40.61 -9.86
C ALA A 493 -21.68 41.40 -10.58
N LYS A 494 -22.84 40.79 -10.88
CA LYS A 494 -23.98 41.48 -11.48
C LYS A 494 -24.52 42.58 -10.57
N VAL A 495 -24.65 42.33 -9.27
CA VAL A 495 -25.09 43.35 -8.31
C VAL A 495 -24.12 44.53 -8.28
N THR A 496 -22.81 44.28 -8.23
CA THR A 496 -21.80 45.33 -8.27
C THR A 496 -21.90 46.18 -9.54
N VAL A 497 -22.09 45.56 -10.71
CA VAL A 497 -22.30 46.28 -11.98
C VAL A 497 -23.58 47.12 -11.92
N VAL A 498 -24.67 46.60 -11.38
CA VAL A 498 -25.94 47.35 -11.24
C VAL A 498 -25.76 48.55 -10.30
N VAL A 499 -25.09 48.38 -9.17
CA VAL A 499 -24.80 49.46 -8.23
C VAL A 499 -23.92 50.52 -8.88
N ALA A 500 -22.87 50.14 -9.61
CA ALA A 500 -22.01 51.09 -10.33
C ALA A 500 -22.76 51.87 -11.43
N GLN A 501 -23.70 51.22 -12.13
CA GLN A 501 -24.57 51.91 -13.09
C GLN A 501 -25.52 52.91 -12.42
N TRP A 502 -26.01 52.60 -11.23
CA TRP A 502 -26.85 53.50 -10.43
C TRP A 502 -26.05 54.68 -9.90
N ASP A 503 -24.88 54.43 -9.34
CA ASP A 503 -23.94 55.44 -8.85
C ASP A 503 -23.60 56.45 -9.95
N ARG A 504 -23.23 55.95 -11.13
CA ARG A 504 -22.99 56.79 -12.32
C ARG A 504 -24.21 57.65 -12.70
N LYS A 505 -25.42 57.08 -12.69
CA LYS A 505 -26.65 57.85 -12.99
C LYS A 505 -26.94 58.91 -11.94
N PHE A 506 -26.63 58.63 -10.68
CA PHE A 506 -26.80 59.58 -9.59
C PHE A 506 -25.81 60.75 -9.72
N ASP A 507 -24.55 60.45 -10.01
CA ASP A 507 -23.49 61.44 -10.21
C ASP A 507 -23.83 62.37 -11.39
N GLU A 508 -24.10 61.82 -12.58
CA GLU A 508 -24.40 62.59 -13.79
C GLU A 508 -25.68 63.45 -13.66
N LYS A 509 -26.70 63.00 -12.91
CA LYS A 509 -27.99 63.71 -12.81
C LYS A 509 -28.10 64.64 -11.62
N PHE A 510 -27.66 64.20 -10.46
CA PHE A 510 -27.87 64.94 -9.21
C PHE A 510 -26.65 65.75 -8.84
N VAL A 511 -25.46 65.15 -8.81
CA VAL A 511 -24.23 65.86 -8.40
C VAL A 511 -23.87 66.88 -9.45
N ASP A 512 -23.61 66.44 -10.69
CA ASP A 512 -23.31 67.33 -11.81
C ASP A 512 -24.46 68.29 -12.08
N GLY A 513 -25.70 67.81 -12.04
CA GLY A 513 -26.89 68.65 -12.21
C GLY A 513 -26.97 69.78 -11.18
N PHE A 514 -26.73 69.49 -9.90
CA PHE A 514 -26.76 70.49 -8.82
C PHE A 514 -25.57 71.45 -8.90
N VAL A 515 -24.36 70.96 -9.18
CA VAL A 515 -23.17 71.78 -9.36
C VAL A 515 -23.37 72.74 -10.53
N ASN A 516 -23.88 72.25 -11.67
CA ASN A 516 -24.19 73.08 -12.83
C ASN A 516 -25.32 74.10 -12.54
N LEU A 517 -26.34 73.71 -11.76
CA LEU A 517 -27.40 74.62 -11.31
C LEU A 517 -26.84 75.74 -10.42
N LEU A 518 -26.00 75.41 -9.45
CA LEU A 518 -25.37 76.39 -8.56
C LEU A 518 -24.44 77.31 -9.34
N ALA A 519 -23.63 76.76 -10.24
CA ALA A 519 -22.72 77.53 -11.09
C ALA A 519 -23.50 78.52 -11.98
N SER A 520 -24.53 78.03 -12.68
CA SER A 520 -25.37 78.86 -13.55
C SER A 520 -26.17 79.91 -12.77
N SER A 521 -26.69 79.56 -11.59
CA SER A 521 -27.42 80.49 -10.71
C SER A 521 -26.51 81.57 -10.13
N THR A 522 -25.30 81.19 -9.71
CA THR A 522 -24.27 82.13 -9.22
C THR A 522 -23.83 83.08 -10.32
N GLN A 523 -23.60 82.56 -11.52
CA GLN A 523 -23.26 83.36 -12.69
C GLN A 523 -24.38 84.34 -13.05
N THR A 524 -25.63 83.87 -13.05
CA THR A 524 -26.82 84.71 -13.31
C THR A 524 -26.98 85.79 -12.25
N PHE A 525 -26.80 85.45 -10.98
CA PHE A 525 -26.85 86.40 -9.86
C PHE A 525 -25.74 87.46 -9.95
N ALA A 526 -24.50 87.05 -10.25
CA ALA A 526 -23.38 87.96 -10.44
C ALA A 526 -23.62 88.92 -11.62
N LEU A 527 -24.17 88.41 -12.74
CA LEU A 527 -24.54 89.23 -13.88
C LEU A 527 -25.67 90.23 -13.55
N SER A 528 -26.61 89.86 -12.67
CA SER A 528 -27.66 90.75 -12.18
C SER A 528 -27.12 91.88 -11.29
N LEU A 529 -26.20 91.56 -10.36
CA LEU A 529 -25.56 92.56 -9.50
C LEU A 529 -24.75 93.61 -10.27
N ARG A 530 -24.25 93.26 -11.47
CA ARG A 530 -23.59 94.24 -12.37
C ARG A 530 -24.48 95.44 -12.67
N ASN A 531 -25.81 95.26 -12.69
CA ASN A 531 -26.76 96.34 -12.97
C ASN A 531 -26.89 97.36 -11.81
N PHE A 532 -26.47 97.03 -10.58
CA PHE A 532 -26.46 97.97 -9.45
C PHE A 532 -25.33 99.00 -9.56
N GLN A 533 -24.25 98.67 -10.28
CA GLN A 533 -23.14 99.59 -10.53
C GLN A 533 -23.38 100.36 -11.83
N THR A 534 -24.24 101.38 -11.76
CA THR A 534 -24.65 102.17 -12.94
C THR A 534 -23.62 103.19 -13.40
N GLY A 535 -22.52 103.39 -12.65
CA GLY A 535 -21.50 104.40 -12.92
C GLY A 535 -21.93 105.85 -12.62
N ARG A 536 -23.16 106.07 -12.13
CA ARG A 536 -23.67 107.41 -11.80
C ARG A 536 -23.34 107.77 -10.35
N LEU A 537 -22.43 108.73 -10.14
CA LEU A 537 -22.02 109.23 -8.81
C LEU A 537 -23.19 109.59 -7.89
N ARG A 538 -24.26 110.21 -8.43
CA ARG A 538 -25.46 110.57 -7.67
C ARG A 538 -26.15 109.37 -7.02
N GLN A 539 -26.14 108.21 -7.68
CA GLN A 539 -26.77 106.99 -7.17
C GLN A 539 -25.98 106.37 -6.02
N TYR A 540 -24.64 106.43 -6.07
CA TYR A 540 -23.79 105.97 -4.96
C TYR A 540 -23.92 106.84 -3.72
N VAL A 541 -23.99 108.17 -3.87
CA VAL A 541 -24.25 109.09 -2.76
C VAL A 541 -25.62 108.79 -2.14
N MET A 542 -26.64 108.58 -2.97
CA MET A 542 -27.98 108.16 -2.50
C MET A 542 -27.92 106.86 -1.71
N PHE A 543 -27.22 105.82 -2.17
CA PHE A 543 -27.06 104.56 -1.43
C PHE A 543 -26.34 104.74 -0.09
N ILE A 544 -25.32 105.59 -0.02
CA ILE A 544 -24.63 105.90 1.24
C ILE A 544 -25.59 106.58 2.22
N VAL A 545 -26.33 107.59 1.77
CA VAL A 545 -27.30 108.29 2.62
C VAL A 545 -28.40 107.35 3.11
N VAL A 546 -29.01 106.58 2.20
CA VAL A 546 -30.02 105.57 2.55
C VAL A 546 -29.45 104.51 3.49
N GLY A 547 -28.21 104.06 3.26
CA GLY A 547 -27.52 103.10 4.11
C GLY A 547 -27.27 103.63 5.52
N VAL A 548 -26.82 104.90 5.66
CA VAL A 548 -26.64 105.55 6.96
C VAL A 548 -27.98 105.71 7.68
N VAL A 549 -29.02 106.19 6.99
CA VAL A 549 -30.37 106.32 7.57
C VAL A 549 -30.92 104.97 8.00
N ALA A 550 -30.79 103.93 7.16
CA ALA A 550 -31.21 102.57 7.49
C ALA A 550 -30.42 102.00 8.66
N LEU A 551 -29.10 102.22 8.72
CA LEU A 551 -28.26 101.79 9.84
C LEU A 551 -28.67 102.47 11.14
N PHE A 552 -28.93 103.78 11.10
CA PHE A 552 -29.44 104.53 12.25
C PHE A 552 -30.83 104.05 12.67
N ALA A 553 -31.73 103.80 11.70
CA ALA A 553 -33.05 103.27 11.98
C ALA A 553 -33.00 101.87 12.60
N VAL A 554 -32.16 100.97 12.08
CA VAL A 554 -31.90 99.65 12.68
C VAL A 554 -31.33 99.80 14.07
N LEU A 555 -30.31 100.62 14.27
CA LEU A 555 -29.70 100.86 15.59
C LEU A 555 -30.71 101.41 16.60
N PHE A 556 -31.55 102.38 16.21
CA PHE A 556 -32.58 102.96 17.08
C PHE A 556 -33.72 101.99 17.39
N THR A 557 -34.08 101.12 16.44
CA THR A 557 -35.16 100.14 16.65
C THR A 557 -34.69 98.90 17.41
N THR A 558 -33.42 98.50 17.27
CA THR A 558 -32.89 97.28 17.91
C THR A 558 -32.23 97.52 19.27
N PHE A 559 -31.77 98.74 19.57
CA PHE A 559 -31.12 99.07 20.84
C PHE A 559 -31.84 100.22 21.58
N PRO A 560 -32.85 99.94 22.43
CA PRO A 560 -33.42 100.95 23.32
C PRO A 560 -32.41 101.37 24.41
N ARG A 561 -32.42 102.65 24.79
CA ARG A 561 -31.61 103.20 25.89
C ARG A 561 -32.14 102.83 27.26
#